data_AF-A0A927F9D5-F1
#
_entry.id   AF-A0A927F9D5-F1
#
_cell.length_a   1.000
_cell.length_b   1.000
_cell.length_c   1.000
_cell.angle_alpha   90.00
_cell.angle_beta   90.00
_cell.angle_gamma   90.00
#
_symmetry.space_group_name_H-M   'P 1'
#
loop_
_entity.id
_entity.type
_entity.pdbx_description
1 polymer ?
#
loop_
_entity_poly.entity_id
_entity_poly.type
_entity_poly.pdbx_seq_one_letter_code
_entity_poly.pdbx_strand_id
1 'polypeptide(L)'
;MKIVSFLSSFLALACLCAAKPKKDVPYIYLRPTDTLYIQVMDSVYMNSSMGETDRFHRIEKTLEDVFEDINFPLAYKIERFGAQQTPPNQPRLDLTIFKWGDNGLSEVEARFSASIKRDYNRNKLGIFFTRSPSVFGGYDRVIRAHNEVMEEAIAEMVVELNTRLSVGLLEEEKEVEAEGEDDVSESE
;
A
#
# COMPACT_ATOMS: atom_id res chain seq x y z
N MET A 1 33.22 49.44 -30.70
CA MET A 1 32.32 49.74 -29.56
C MET A 1 30.91 49.26 -29.88
N LYS A 2 30.41 48.31 -29.09
CA LYS A 2 28.99 48.09 -28.72
C LYS A 2 28.97 46.87 -27.80
N ILE A 3 29.03 47.12 -26.50
CA ILE A 3 28.84 46.14 -25.43
C ILE A 3 27.42 46.41 -24.93
N VAL A 4 26.49 45.47 -25.13
CA VAL A 4 25.16 45.56 -24.51
C VAL A 4 24.73 44.17 -24.04
N SER A 5 24.75 44.04 -22.71
CA SER A 5 23.80 43.30 -21.87
C SER A 5 23.77 41.76 -21.92
N PHE A 6 24.77 41.14 -21.29
CA PHE A 6 24.61 39.89 -20.56
C PHE A 6 24.29 40.21 -19.10
N LEU A 7 23.02 40.38 -18.72
CA LEU A 7 22.66 40.45 -17.29
C LEU A 7 21.16 40.23 -17.03
N SER A 8 20.65 39.01 -17.24
CA SER A 8 19.32 38.65 -16.70
C SER A 8 19.14 37.16 -16.37
N SER A 9 20.20 36.47 -15.93
CA SER A 9 20.14 35.03 -15.63
C SER A 9 20.55 34.66 -14.20
N PHE A 10 20.37 35.57 -13.23
CA PHE A 10 20.79 35.33 -11.84
C PHE A 10 19.70 35.54 -10.79
N LEU A 11 18.41 35.52 -11.17
CA LEU A 11 17.31 35.75 -10.23
C LEU A 11 16.22 34.68 -10.27
N ALA A 12 16.59 33.40 -10.46
CA ALA A 12 15.64 32.28 -10.46
C ALA A 12 16.05 31.09 -9.57
N LEU A 13 17.02 31.26 -8.65
CA LEU A 13 17.54 30.17 -7.83
C LEU A 13 17.43 30.40 -6.31
N ALA A 14 16.45 31.18 -5.86
CA ALA A 14 16.23 31.48 -4.45
C ALA A 14 14.85 31.07 -3.91
N CYS A 15 14.13 30.20 -4.64
CA CYS A 15 12.89 29.57 -4.16
C CYS A 15 13.00 28.04 -4.15
N LEU A 16 14.17 27.51 -3.81
CA LEU A 16 14.25 26.16 -3.23
C LEU A 16 13.63 26.28 -1.85
N CYS A 17 12.31 26.11 -1.82
CA CYS A 17 11.50 25.95 -0.63
C CYS A 17 12.27 25.10 0.36
N ALA A 18 12.59 25.68 1.52
CA ALA A 18 12.81 24.93 2.74
C ALA A 18 11.50 24.19 3.06
N ALA A 19 11.27 23.08 2.35
CA ALA A 19 10.34 22.07 2.78
C ALA A 19 10.89 21.58 4.10
N LYS A 20 10.30 22.06 5.20
CA LYS A 20 10.56 21.48 6.53
C LYS A 20 10.44 19.96 6.35
N PRO A 21 11.44 19.16 6.75
CA PRO A 21 11.28 17.71 6.74
C PRO A 21 9.99 17.42 7.51
N LYS A 22 9.04 16.76 6.84
CA LYS A 22 7.84 16.30 7.52
C LYS A 22 8.34 15.49 8.70
N LYS A 23 7.96 15.92 9.92
CA LYS A 23 8.17 15.19 11.17
C LYS A 23 8.08 13.70 10.84
N ASP A 24 9.18 12.96 11.02
CA ASP A 24 9.27 11.56 10.63
C ASP A 24 8.03 10.86 11.16
N VAL A 25 7.18 10.43 10.23
CA VAL A 25 5.93 9.75 10.59
C VAL A 25 6.39 8.44 11.22
N PRO A 26 5.98 8.14 12.47
CA PRO A 26 6.51 6.98 13.19
C PRO A 26 6.33 5.74 12.34
N TYR A 27 7.44 5.08 12.03
CA TYR A 27 7.41 3.91 11.19
C TYR A 27 6.70 2.77 11.94
N ILE A 28 5.66 2.19 11.35
CA ILE A 28 4.95 1.05 11.92
C ILE A 28 5.68 -0.19 11.46
N TYR A 29 6.47 -0.74 12.37
CA TYR A 29 7.18 -2.00 12.17
C TYR A 29 6.20 -3.17 12.22
N LEU A 30 6.31 -4.07 11.25
CA LEU A 30 5.52 -5.28 11.18
C LEU A 30 6.43 -6.45 11.58
N ARG A 31 6.04 -7.16 12.64
CA ARG A 31 6.81 -8.25 13.22
C ARG A 31 6.33 -9.59 12.67
N PRO A 32 7.19 -10.61 12.55
CA PRO A 32 6.80 -11.95 12.10
C PRO A 32 5.63 -12.58 12.88
N THR A 33 5.52 -12.23 14.17
CA THR A 33 4.46 -12.74 15.05
C THR A 33 3.12 -12.00 14.90
N ASP A 34 3.09 -10.89 14.17
CA ASP A 34 1.87 -10.11 14.01
C ASP A 34 0.90 -10.81 13.03
N THR A 35 -0.40 -10.62 13.26
CA THR A 35 -1.42 -10.94 12.25
C THR A 35 -1.82 -9.64 11.57
N LEU A 36 -1.64 -9.56 10.25
CA LEU A 36 -2.04 -8.39 9.47
C LEU A 36 -3.55 -8.41 9.22
N TYR A 37 -4.28 -7.51 9.86
CA TYR A 37 -5.72 -7.34 9.59
C TYR A 37 -5.90 -6.43 8.38
N ILE A 38 -6.60 -6.89 7.36
CA ILE A 38 -6.81 -6.14 6.12
C ILE A 38 -8.28 -5.71 6.06
N GLN A 39 -8.53 -4.40 6.15
CA GLN A 39 -9.88 -3.86 6.03
C GLN A 39 -10.10 -3.27 4.64
N VAL A 40 -11.04 -3.87 3.89
CA VAL A 40 -11.44 -3.40 2.56
C VAL A 40 -12.61 -2.43 2.71
N MET A 41 -12.34 -1.16 2.39
CA MET A 41 -13.31 -0.07 2.28
C MET A 41 -13.65 0.14 0.81
N ASP A 42 -14.75 -0.45 0.38
CA ASP A 42 -15.27 -0.29 -0.97
C ASP A 42 -16.47 0.67 -0.92
N SER A 43 -16.21 1.96 -1.18
CA SER A 43 -17.25 2.98 -1.25
C SER A 43 -17.90 3.09 -2.64
N VAL A 44 -17.49 2.24 -3.58
CA VAL A 44 -17.98 2.29 -4.96
C VAL A 44 -19.28 1.49 -5.05
N TYR A 45 -20.40 2.21 -5.10
CA TYR A 45 -21.68 1.62 -5.48
C TYR A 45 -21.59 1.12 -6.93
N MET A 46 -21.58 -0.20 -7.13
CA MET A 46 -21.90 -0.76 -8.44
C MET A 46 -23.42 -0.74 -8.61
N ASN A 47 -23.90 -0.19 -9.71
CA ASN A 47 -25.29 -0.32 -10.13
C ASN A 47 -25.60 -1.81 -10.36
N SER A 48 -26.07 -2.48 -9.31
CA SER A 48 -27.08 -3.55 -9.19
C SER A 48 -27.18 -4.71 -10.21
N SER A 49 -26.28 -4.92 -11.17
CA SER A 49 -26.32 -6.10 -12.05
C SER A 49 -25.31 -7.21 -11.69
N MET A 50 -24.28 -6.92 -10.90
CA MET A 50 -23.22 -7.90 -10.55
C MET A 50 -23.16 -8.29 -9.05
N GLY A 51 -24.03 -7.76 -8.19
CA GLY A 51 -24.09 -8.13 -6.77
C GLY A 51 -22.91 -7.60 -5.93
N GLU A 52 -23.20 -6.77 -4.92
CA GLU A 52 -22.21 -6.19 -4.01
C GLU A 52 -21.43 -7.24 -3.19
N THR A 53 -21.98 -8.45 -3.01
CA THR A 53 -21.34 -9.57 -2.34
C THR A 53 -20.22 -10.20 -3.17
N ASP A 54 -20.37 -10.27 -4.49
CA ASP A 54 -19.38 -10.85 -5.39
C ASP A 54 -18.10 -10.00 -5.45
N ARG A 55 -18.26 -8.67 -5.41
CA ARG A 55 -17.12 -7.75 -5.56
C ARG A 55 -16.11 -7.84 -4.42
N PHE A 56 -16.56 -7.86 -3.17
CA PHE A 56 -15.65 -8.06 -2.04
C PHE A 56 -14.96 -9.42 -2.11
N HIS A 57 -15.71 -10.48 -2.42
CA HIS A 57 -15.15 -11.82 -2.50
C HIS A 57 -14.10 -11.93 -3.61
N ARG A 58 -14.30 -11.24 -4.74
CA ARG A 58 -13.27 -11.14 -5.78
C ARG A 58 -12.02 -10.40 -5.29
N ILE A 59 -12.15 -9.29 -4.55
CA ILE A 59 -10.99 -8.58 -3.98
C ILE A 59 -10.26 -9.44 -2.95
N GLU A 60 -11.01 -10.07 -2.06
CA GLU A 60 -10.51 -11.00 -1.04
C GLU A 60 -9.69 -12.11 -1.71
N LYS A 61 -10.28 -12.79 -2.70
CA LYS A 61 -9.59 -13.82 -3.46
C LYS A 61 -8.33 -13.30 -4.16
N THR A 62 -8.39 -12.14 -4.81
CA THR A 62 -7.20 -11.56 -5.47
C THR A 62 -6.10 -11.21 -4.46
N LEU A 63 -6.45 -10.74 -3.27
CA LEU A 63 -5.46 -10.54 -2.20
C LEU A 63 -4.84 -11.86 -1.74
N GLU A 64 -5.64 -12.91 -1.57
CA GLU A 64 -5.16 -14.25 -1.21
C GLU A 64 -4.20 -14.81 -2.26
N ASP A 65 -4.62 -14.79 -3.53
CA ASP A 65 -3.83 -15.29 -4.66
C ASP A 65 -2.47 -14.55 -4.73
N VAL A 66 -2.45 -13.21 -4.66
CA VAL A 66 -1.21 -12.43 -4.71
C VAL A 66 -0.33 -12.69 -3.48
N PHE A 67 -0.91 -12.86 -2.29
CA PHE A 67 -0.14 -13.13 -1.07
C PHE A 67 0.48 -14.53 -1.10
N GLU A 68 -0.23 -15.51 -1.65
CA GLU A 68 0.27 -16.87 -1.85
C GLU A 68 1.42 -16.88 -2.86
N ASP A 69 1.26 -16.22 -4.01
CA ASP A 69 2.25 -16.18 -5.09
C ASP A 69 3.62 -15.65 -4.63
N ILE A 70 3.62 -14.67 -3.72
CA ILE A 70 4.85 -14.08 -3.20
C ILE A 70 5.33 -14.72 -1.89
N ASN A 71 4.64 -15.74 -1.38
CA ASN A 71 4.86 -16.32 -0.05
C ASN A 71 4.90 -15.24 1.05
N PHE A 72 3.84 -14.44 1.15
CA PHE A 72 3.77 -13.32 2.09
C PHE A 72 4.07 -13.78 3.53
N PRO A 73 5.01 -13.14 4.25
CA PRO A 73 5.62 -13.74 5.43
C PRO A 73 4.78 -13.64 6.71
N LEU A 74 3.63 -12.97 6.68
CA LEU A 74 2.76 -12.80 7.86
C LEU A 74 1.46 -13.57 7.71
N ALA A 75 0.94 -14.04 8.84
CA ALA A 75 -0.48 -14.40 8.92
C ALA A 75 -1.34 -13.16 8.63
N TYR A 76 -2.46 -13.35 7.94
CA TYR A 76 -3.35 -12.24 7.60
C TYR A 76 -4.82 -12.62 7.75
N LYS A 77 -5.66 -11.60 7.88
CA LYS A 77 -7.12 -11.75 7.92
C LYS A 77 -7.78 -10.63 7.12
N ILE A 78 -8.50 -10.98 6.06
CA ILE A 78 -9.18 -10.02 5.19
C ILE A 78 -10.63 -9.86 5.64
N GLU A 79 -11.07 -8.63 5.79
CA GLU A 79 -12.42 -8.32 6.24
C GLU A 79 -12.99 -7.10 5.52
N ARG A 80 -14.30 -7.10 5.33
CA ARG A 80 -15.02 -5.91 4.90
C ARG A 80 -15.01 -4.87 6.03
N PHE A 81 -14.89 -3.60 5.66
CA PHE A 81 -15.00 -2.51 6.63
C PHE A 81 -16.27 -2.63 7.49
N GLY A 82 -16.10 -2.60 8.81
CA GLY A 82 -17.19 -2.71 9.79
C GLY A 82 -17.57 -4.13 10.21
N ALA A 83 -16.98 -5.18 9.63
CA ALA A 83 -17.30 -6.57 9.99
C ALA A 83 -16.75 -6.99 11.36
N GLN A 84 -15.48 -6.68 11.65
CA GLN A 84 -14.87 -6.95 12.94
C GLN A 84 -13.87 -5.86 13.31
N GLN A 85 -13.69 -5.65 14.61
CA GLN A 85 -12.71 -4.72 15.15
C GLN A 85 -11.34 -5.39 15.21
N THR A 86 -10.32 -4.76 14.64
CA THR A 86 -8.93 -5.18 14.79
C THR A 86 -8.57 -5.17 16.29
N PRO A 87 -7.98 -6.26 16.82
CA PRO A 87 -7.53 -6.30 18.20
C PRO A 87 -6.53 -5.17 18.51
N PRO A 88 -6.47 -4.69 19.77
CA PRO A 88 -5.47 -3.70 20.18
C PRO A 88 -4.04 -4.17 19.85
N ASN A 89 -3.15 -3.23 19.51
CA ASN A 89 -1.75 -3.46 19.16
C ASN A 89 -1.50 -4.34 17.90
N GLN A 90 -2.53 -4.83 17.20
CA GLN A 90 -2.36 -5.54 15.93
C GLN A 90 -2.29 -4.56 14.76
N PRO A 91 -1.43 -4.80 13.76
CA PRO A 91 -1.37 -3.95 12.58
C PRO A 91 -2.60 -4.15 11.70
N ARG A 92 -3.11 -3.04 11.17
CA ARG A 92 -4.22 -3.00 10.23
C ARG A 92 -3.82 -2.35 8.91
N LEU A 93 -4.00 -3.05 7.80
CA LEU A 93 -3.94 -2.50 6.44
C LEU A 93 -5.33 -2.04 6.01
N ASP A 94 -5.53 -0.73 5.93
CA ASP A 94 -6.75 -0.15 5.36
C ASP A 94 -6.60 -0.01 3.84
N LEU A 95 -7.45 -0.67 3.07
CA LEU A 95 -7.57 -0.53 1.62
C LEU A 95 -8.81 0.30 1.31
N THR A 96 -8.64 1.44 0.65
CA THR A 96 -9.77 2.29 0.21
C THR A 96 -9.86 2.29 -1.31
N ILE A 97 -10.86 1.58 -1.84
CA ILE A 97 -11.07 1.44 -3.28
C ILE A 97 -11.81 2.67 -3.81
N PHE A 98 -11.16 3.41 -4.72
CA PHE A 98 -11.73 4.59 -5.37
C PHE A 98 -12.37 4.27 -6.70
N LYS A 99 -11.77 3.34 -7.45
CA LYS A 99 -12.23 2.90 -8.77
C LYS A 99 -11.89 1.43 -8.97
N TRP A 100 -12.85 0.68 -9.50
CA TRP A 100 -12.58 -0.62 -10.08
C TRP A 100 -13.64 -0.91 -11.14
N GLY A 101 -13.25 -0.73 -12.41
CA GLY A 101 -14.11 -0.87 -13.59
C GLY A 101 -13.83 0.18 -14.66
N ASP A 102 -14.69 0.26 -15.67
CA ASP A 102 -14.50 1.17 -16.82
C ASP A 102 -14.37 2.64 -16.40
N ASN A 103 -13.35 3.34 -16.89
CA ASN A 103 -13.07 4.74 -16.57
C ASN A 103 -13.71 5.75 -17.55
N GLY A 104 -14.49 5.27 -18.53
CA GLY A 104 -15.14 6.09 -19.55
C GLY A 104 -14.22 6.49 -20.71
N LEU A 105 -12.96 6.05 -20.72
CA LEU A 105 -11.99 6.28 -21.79
C LEU A 105 -11.67 4.99 -22.57
N SER A 106 -12.59 4.02 -22.57
CA SER A 106 -12.37 2.67 -23.11
C SER A 106 -11.19 1.95 -22.42
N GLU A 107 -10.99 2.21 -21.14
CA GLU A 107 -10.06 1.48 -20.28
C GLU A 107 -10.80 0.98 -19.03
N VAL A 108 -10.40 -0.19 -18.55
CA VAL A 108 -10.73 -0.70 -17.22
C VAL A 108 -9.63 -0.26 -16.27
N GLU A 109 -10.02 0.29 -15.13
CA GLU A 109 -9.10 0.86 -14.15
C GLU A 109 -9.36 0.27 -12.76
N ALA A 110 -8.29 -0.10 -12.05
CA ALA A 110 -8.28 -0.28 -10.60
C ALA A 110 -7.49 0.87 -9.97
N ARG A 111 -8.05 1.52 -8.95
CA ARG A 111 -7.38 2.59 -8.19
C ARG A 111 -7.80 2.53 -6.73
N PHE A 112 -6.84 2.45 -5.84
CA PHE A 112 -7.07 2.45 -4.40
C PHE A 112 -5.91 3.09 -3.62
N SER A 113 -6.16 3.47 -2.38
CA SER A 113 -5.09 3.83 -1.44
C SER A 113 -4.93 2.76 -0.39
N ALA A 114 -3.69 2.54 0.05
CA ALA A 114 -3.40 1.65 1.17
C ALA A 114 -2.69 2.39 2.31
N SER A 115 -3.04 2.07 3.55
CA SER A 115 -2.33 2.58 4.73
C SER A 115 -2.31 1.58 5.87
N ILE A 116 -1.16 1.44 6.52
CA ILE A 116 -0.99 0.66 7.73
C ILE A 116 -1.35 1.53 8.94
N LYS A 117 -2.05 0.96 9.92
CA LYS A 117 -2.37 1.55 11.21
C LYS A 117 -1.98 0.58 12.32
N ARG A 118 -1.46 1.13 13.42
CA ARG A 118 -1.28 0.45 14.69
C ARG A 118 -1.50 1.50 15.77
N ASP A 119 -2.46 1.25 16.65
CA ASP A 119 -2.89 2.19 17.69
C ASP A 119 -3.22 3.58 17.11
N TYR A 120 -2.46 4.61 17.49
CA TYR A 120 -2.64 5.99 17.01
C TYR A 120 -1.76 6.32 15.80
N ASN A 121 -0.85 5.43 15.42
CA ASN A 121 0.08 5.64 14.31
C ASN A 121 -0.55 5.22 12.98
N ARG A 122 -0.21 5.94 11.92
CA ARG A 122 -0.67 5.64 10.56
C ARG A 122 0.42 5.94 9.54
N ASN A 123 0.72 4.93 8.72
CA ASN A 123 1.64 5.03 7.60
C ASN A 123 0.89 4.84 6.29
N LYS A 124 0.95 5.83 5.41
CA LYS A 124 0.46 5.67 4.04
C LYS A 124 1.45 4.81 3.27
N LEU A 125 0.98 3.73 2.64
CA LEU A 125 1.77 2.98 1.66
C LEU A 125 1.83 3.78 0.36
N GLY A 126 0.66 4.19 -0.13
CA GLY A 126 0.57 4.94 -1.37
C GLY A 126 -0.82 4.94 -1.97
N ILE A 127 -0.89 5.37 -3.22
CA ILE A 127 -2.03 5.16 -4.11
C ILE A 127 -1.52 4.22 -5.20
N PHE A 128 -2.23 3.12 -5.40
CA PHE A 128 -1.92 2.09 -6.38
C PHE A 128 -2.96 2.14 -7.47
N PHE A 129 -2.50 2.05 -8.72
CA PHE A 129 -3.39 2.14 -9.85
C PHE A 129 -2.85 1.40 -11.07
N THR A 130 -3.75 0.69 -11.73
CA THR A 130 -3.47 0.00 -12.99
C THR A 130 -4.64 0.23 -13.94
N ARG A 131 -4.32 0.29 -15.23
CA ARG A 131 -5.30 0.41 -16.31
C ARG A 131 -4.96 -0.53 -17.45
N SER A 132 -5.99 -1.03 -18.11
CA SER A 132 -5.89 -1.86 -19.31
C SER A 132 -6.98 -1.47 -20.30
N PRO A 133 -6.75 -1.55 -21.62
CA PRO A 133 -7.82 -1.33 -22.60
C PRO A 133 -9.06 -2.17 -22.31
N SER A 134 -10.24 -1.56 -22.40
CA SER A 134 -11.50 -2.30 -22.21
C SER A 134 -11.62 -3.38 -23.27
N VAL A 135 -11.93 -4.58 -22.83
CA VAL A 135 -12.06 -5.74 -23.72
C VAL A 135 -13.50 -5.86 -24.16
N PHE A 136 -13.75 -5.81 -25.46
CA PHE A 136 -15.05 -6.15 -26.02
C PHE A 136 -15.23 -7.67 -26.06
N GLY A 137 -16.36 -8.19 -25.59
CA GLY A 137 -16.64 -9.62 -25.67
C GLY A 137 -17.65 -10.13 -24.64
N GLY A 138 -17.68 -11.45 -24.46
CA GLY A 138 -18.53 -12.11 -23.47
C GLY A 138 -18.16 -11.74 -22.03
N TYR A 139 -19.14 -11.91 -21.14
CA TYR A 139 -19.08 -11.59 -19.72
C TYR A 139 -17.78 -12.04 -19.03
N ASP A 140 -17.33 -13.27 -19.28
CA ASP A 140 -16.12 -13.83 -18.66
C ASP A 140 -14.84 -13.07 -19.05
N ARG A 141 -14.76 -12.57 -20.30
CA ARG A 141 -13.59 -11.79 -20.74
C ARG A 141 -13.53 -10.43 -20.04
N VAL A 142 -14.69 -9.82 -19.83
CA VAL A 142 -14.80 -8.53 -19.14
C VAL A 142 -14.40 -8.69 -17.69
N ILE A 143 -14.93 -9.70 -16.99
CA ILE A 143 -14.56 -9.98 -15.59
C ILE A 143 -13.07 -10.24 -15.46
N ARG A 144 -12.50 -11.09 -16.32
CA ARG A 144 -11.07 -11.39 -16.27
C ARG A 144 -10.23 -10.11 -16.40
N ALA A 145 -10.54 -9.24 -17.36
CA ALA A 145 -9.82 -7.98 -17.52
C ALA A 145 -9.97 -7.04 -16.31
N HIS A 146 -11.12 -7.06 -15.63
CA HIS A 146 -11.30 -6.33 -14.38
C HIS A 146 -10.44 -6.91 -13.26
N ASN A 147 -10.38 -8.23 -13.14
CA ASN A 147 -9.58 -8.88 -12.10
C ASN A 147 -8.08 -8.65 -12.36
N GLU A 148 -7.61 -8.76 -13.60
CA GLU A 148 -6.21 -8.54 -13.98
C GLU A 148 -5.69 -7.16 -13.55
N VAL A 149 -6.46 -6.07 -13.78
CA VAL A 149 -6.02 -4.73 -13.34
C VAL A 149 -6.02 -4.58 -11.81
N MET A 150 -6.90 -5.30 -11.10
CA MET A 150 -6.91 -5.28 -9.64
C MET A 150 -5.74 -6.08 -9.07
N GLU A 151 -5.46 -7.24 -9.65
CA GLU A 151 -4.34 -8.11 -9.31
C GLU A 151 -3.01 -7.38 -9.47
N GLU A 152 -2.77 -6.72 -10.60
CA GLU A 152 -1.54 -5.97 -10.84
C GLU A 152 -1.37 -4.80 -9.85
N ALA A 153 -2.46 -4.05 -9.57
CA ALA A 153 -2.41 -2.96 -8.60
C ALA A 153 -2.20 -3.46 -7.16
N ILE A 154 -2.77 -4.62 -6.80
CA ILE A 154 -2.52 -5.28 -5.52
C ILE A 154 -1.08 -5.76 -5.45
N ALA A 155 -0.54 -6.40 -6.49
CA ALA A 155 0.85 -6.86 -6.53
C ALA A 155 1.84 -5.71 -6.27
N GLU A 156 1.64 -4.55 -6.89
CA GLU A 156 2.45 -3.35 -6.62
C GLU A 156 2.36 -2.92 -5.15
N MET A 157 1.15 -2.91 -4.58
CA MET A 157 0.95 -2.61 -3.16
C MET A 157 1.67 -3.60 -2.25
N VAL A 158 1.66 -4.89 -2.58
CA VAL A 158 2.29 -5.89 -1.73
C VAL A 158 3.81 -5.81 -1.82
N VAL A 159 4.39 -5.45 -2.97
CA VAL A 159 5.83 -5.15 -3.08
C VAL A 159 6.21 -4.00 -2.15
N GLU A 160 5.43 -2.91 -2.13
CA GLU A 160 5.65 -1.79 -1.21
C GLU A 160 5.49 -2.23 0.26
N LEU A 161 4.48 -3.05 0.56
CA LEU A 161 4.27 -3.61 1.90
C LEU A 161 5.45 -4.49 2.34
N ASN A 162 5.99 -5.32 1.45
CA ASN A 162 7.06 -6.27 1.75
C ASN A 162 8.43 -5.57 1.88
N THR A 163 8.64 -4.52 1.09
CA THR A 163 9.78 -3.61 1.28
C THR A 163 9.77 -3.03 2.69
N ARG A 164 8.58 -2.70 3.21
CA ARG A 164 8.45 -2.16 4.56
C ARG A 164 8.61 -3.19 5.68
N LEU A 165 8.16 -4.42 5.44
CA LEU A 165 8.45 -5.56 6.32
C LEU A 165 9.96 -5.77 6.46
N SER A 166 10.66 -5.82 5.33
CA SER A 166 12.09 -6.10 5.27
C SER A 166 12.92 -5.07 6.04
N VAL A 167 12.54 -3.79 5.99
CA VAL A 167 13.21 -2.74 6.78
C VAL A 167 13.03 -2.99 8.28
N GLY A 168 11.85 -3.45 8.72
CA GLY A 168 11.62 -3.73 10.14
C GLY A 168 12.36 -4.95 10.68
N LEU A 169 12.50 -6.01 9.87
CA LEU A 169 13.27 -7.20 10.26
C LEU A 169 14.75 -6.87 10.48
N LEU A 170 15.33 -6.01 9.65
CA LEU A 170 16.73 -5.59 9.76
C LEU A 170 17.01 -4.69 10.98
N GLU A 171 15.99 -4.04 11.55
CA GLU A 171 16.14 -3.27 12.79
C GLU A 171 16.05 -4.17 14.03
N GLU A 172 15.18 -5.20 14.03
CA GLU A 172 15.13 -6.19 15.11
C GLU A 172 16.46 -6.95 15.26
N GLU A 173 17.12 -7.31 14.15
CA GLU A 173 18.45 -7.96 14.20
C GLU A 173 19.51 -7.07 14.88
N LYS A 174 19.44 -5.74 14.68
CA LYS A 174 20.40 -4.80 15.27
C LYS A 174 20.17 -4.54 16.75
N GLU A 175 18.91 -4.53 17.20
CA GLU A 175 18.60 -4.39 18.63
C GLU A 175 19.07 -5.62 19.41
N VAL A 176 18.94 -6.82 18.84
CA VAL A 176 19.42 -8.08 19.47
C VAL A 176 20.95 -8.15 19.51
N GLU A 177 21.66 -7.62 18.52
CA GLU A 177 23.13 -7.53 18.55
C GLU A 177 23.63 -6.50 19.58
N ALA A 178 22.93 -5.37 19.75
CA ALA A 178 23.33 -4.32 20.67
C ALA A 178 23.13 -4.70 22.16
N GLU A 179 22.16 -5.55 22.49
CA GLU A 179 21.97 -6.05 23.86
C GLU A 179 22.92 -7.20 24.23
N GLY A 180 23.68 -7.73 23.27
CA GLY A 180 24.63 -8.83 23.47
C GLY A 180 26.06 -8.42 23.84
N GLU A 181 26.42 -7.13 23.78
CA GLU A 181 27.80 -6.66 24.00
C GLU A 181 28.08 -6.07 25.40
N ASP A 182 27.09 -5.94 26.27
CA ASP A 182 27.22 -5.21 27.56
C ASP A 182 27.32 -6.10 28.82
N ASP A 183 27.63 -7.40 28.71
CA ASP A 183 27.88 -8.24 29.90
C ASP A 183 29.11 -9.16 29.76
N VAL A 184 30.29 -8.53 29.67
CA VAL A 184 31.53 -9.15 30.18
C VAL A 184 32.06 -8.24 31.28
N SER A 185 31.47 -8.39 32.47
CA SER A 185 32.09 -7.96 33.71
C SER A 185 33.34 -8.82 33.96
N GLU A 186 34.51 -8.31 33.56
CA GLU A 186 35.80 -8.80 34.06
C GLU A 186 35.82 -8.62 35.58
N SER A 187 35.50 -9.71 36.27
CA SER A 187 35.65 -9.86 37.70
C SER A 187 37.02 -10.48 37.97
N GLU A 188 37.83 -9.70 38.68
CA GLU A 188 39.04 -10.04 39.47
C GLU A 188 40.38 -10.26 38.76
#